data_AF-A0A821TX07-F1
#
_entry.id   AF-A0A821TX07-F1
#
_cell.length_a   1.000
_cell.length_b   1.000
_cell.length_c   1.000
_cell.angle_alpha   90.00
_cell.angle_beta   90.00
_cell.angle_gamma   90.00
#
_symmetry.space_group_name_H-M   'P 1'
#
loop_
_entity.id
_entity.type
_entity.pdbx_description
1 polymer ?
#
loop_
_entity_poly.entity_id
_entity_poly.type
_entity_poly.pdbx_seq_one_letter_code
_entity_poly.pdbx_strand_id
1 'polypeptide(L)'
;VRQCVRFGDAIQAIIQDGVVDAFLELSPHPVLATSIHECCENSSTFHPLILPTLKRKEDEQKTLLTSIAQLSYSPDVWKHFLASRCVQPCKDLEHLFDNFPLYAFNLTSCWYESKESALERLAYRLPLHPLLGVRQWTHHTSVIWKSLINLNLPEYAYLSQHKMQDSILFPASGFLEMALAACRQLLPVVKDEETSPPIAFEQIEFIKALALSEHELIEVITQIVMPMHEWL
;
A
#
# COMPACT_ATOMS: atom_id res chain seq x y z
N VAL A 1 -28.93 6.60 60.02
CA VAL A 1 -29.36 6.24 58.64
C VAL A 1 -30.48 5.20 58.75
N ARG A 2 -31.64 5.39 58.08
CA ARG A 2 -32.83 4.49 58.20
C ARG A 2 -33.51 4.12 56.87
N GLN A 3 -33.12 4.71 55.75
CA GLN A 3 -33.72 4.44 54.43
C GLN A 3 -32.97 3.32 53.70
N CYS A 4 -33.68 2.60 52.84
CA CYS A 4 -33.11 1.55 51.99
C CYS A 4 -32.18 2.15 50.92
N VAL A 5 -31.05 1.48 50.64
CA VAL A 5 -30.12 1.87 49.58
C VAL A 5 -30.63 1.33 48.24
N ARG A 6 -30.97 2.23 47.32
CA ARG A 6 -31.48 1.90 45.98
C ARG A 6 -30.34 1.73 44.96
N PHE A 7 -29.44 0.76 45.22
CA PHE A 7 -28.24 0.57 44.39
C PHE A 7 -28.57 0.15 42.95
N GLY A 8 -29.39 -0.89 42.77
CA GLY A 8 -29.74 -1.39 41.43
C GLY A 8 -30.43 -0.35 40.55
N ASP A 9 -31.37 0.41 41.13
CA ASP A 9 -32.06 1.49 40.42
C ASP A 9 -31.09 2.58 39.93
N ALA A 10 -30.09 2.92 40.75
CA ALA A 10 -29.07 3.91 40.39
C ALA A 10 -28.16 3.41 39.25
N ILE A 11 -27.74 2.15 39.30
CA ILE A 11 -26.92 1.55 38.23
C ILE A 11 -27.74 1.46 36.93
N GLN A 12 -29.01 1.05 36.99
CA GLN A 12 -29.88 1.02 35.80
C GLN A 12 -30.07 2.40 35.17
N ALA A 13 -30.24 3.45 35.98
CA ALA A 13 -30.32 4.81 35.47
C ALA A 13 -29.03 5.22 34.71
N ILE A 14 -27.85 4.91 35.27
CA ILE A 14 -26.57 5.19 34.61
C ILE A 14 -26.42 4.41 33.29
N ILE A 15 -26.86 3.15 33.25
CA ILE A 15 -26.84 2.33 32.03
C ILE A 15 -27.76 2.93 30.96
N GLN A 16 -28.95 3.42 31.35
CA GLN A 16 -29.91 4.04 30.43
C GLN A 16 -29.42 5.37 29.86
N ASP A 17 -28.65 6.14 30.64
CA ASP A 17 -28.04 7.38 30.17
C ASP A 17 -26.98 7.13 29.08
N GLY A 18 -26.35 5.95 29.07
CA GLY A 18 -25.47 5.49 27.97
C GLY A 18 -24.16 6.27 27.82
N VAL A 19 -23.73 7.01 28.85
CA VAL A 19 -22.55 7.89 28.82
C VAL A 19 -21.30 7.27 29.48
N VAL A 20 -21.45 6.12 30.16
CA VAL A 20 -20.40 5.58 31.03
C VAL A 20 -19.88 4.25 30.51
N ASP A 21 -18.58 4.17 30.21
CA ASP A 21 -17.93 2.92 29.78
C ASP A 21 -17.25 2.15 30.92
N ALA A 22 -17.06 2.79 32.09
CA ALA A 22 -16.32 2.21 33.21
C ALA A 22 -16.84 2.68 34.58
N PHE A 23 -16.77 1.78 35.58
CA PHE A 23 -17.04 2.06 36.99
C PHE A 23 -15.75 1.95 37.81
N LEU A 24 -15.43 2.99 38.58
CA LEU A 24 -14.34 2.98 39.55
C LEU A 24 -14.91 2.82 40.96
N GLU A 25 -14.68 1.67 41.59
CA GLU A 25 -15.14 1.38 42.95
C GLU A 25 -14.20 1.98 43.99
N LEU A 26 -14.67 3.03 44.69
CA LEU A 26 -13.96 3.69 45.79
C LEU A 26 -14.20 2.92 47.11
N SER A 27 -13.39 1.91 47.37
CA SER A 27 -13.52 1.08 48.58
C SER A 27 -12.17 0.51 49.03
N PRO A 28 -12.01 0.07 50.30
CA PRO A 28 -10.80 -0.60 50.78
C PRO A 28 -10.63 -2.02 50.21
N HIS A 29 -11.69 -2.57 49.61
CA HIS A 29 -11.69 -3.86 48.91
C HIS A 29 -12.93 -3.95 48.00
N PRO A 30 -12.79 -4.38 46.74
CA PRO A 30 -13.92 -4.49 45.82
C PRO A 30 -14.97 -5.48 46.31
N VAL A 31 -16.20 -5.03 46.42
CA VAL A 31 -17.36 -5.87 46.76
C VAL A 31 -18.56 -5.65 45.84
N LEU A 32 -18.55 -4.59 45.01
CA LEU A 32 -19.70 -4.22 44.19
C LEU A 32 -19.63 -4.77 42.76
N ALA A 33 -18.47 -5.24 42.31
CA ALA A 33 -18.27 -5.70 40.94
C ALA A 33 -19.33 -6.74 40.49
N THR A 34 -19.60 -7.75 41.31
CA THR A 34 -20.62 -8.77 41.01
C THR A 34 -22.01 -8.15 40.88
N SER A 35 -22.41 -7.30 41.82
CA SER A 35 -23.73 -6.66 41.80
C SER A 35 -23.91 -5.69 40.62
N ILE A 36 -22.84 -5.00 40.21
CA ILE A 36 -22.86 -4.16 39.00
C ILE A 36 -23.02 -5.05 37.76
N HIS A 37 -22.29 -6.17 37.67
CA HIS A 37 -22.45 -7.12 36.57
C HIS A 37 -23.88 -7.67 36.49
N GLU A 38 -24.47 -8.11 37.61
CA GLU A 38 -25.86 -8.57 37.68
C GLU A 38 -26.84 -7.49 37.18
N CYS A 39 -26.63 -6.22 37.52
CA CYS A 39 -27.45 -5.12 37.01
C CYS A 39 -27.30 -4.93 35.48
N CYS A 40 -26.16 -5.31 34.91
CA CYS A 40 -25.86 -5.20 33.49
C CYS A 40 -26.32 -6.41 32.67
N GLU A 41 -26.60 -7.57 33.29
CA GLU A 41 -26.94 -8.82 32.56
C GLU A 41 -28.15 -8.69 31.63
N ASN A 42 -29.10 -7.82 31.96
CA ASN A 42 -30.27 -7.55 31.13
C ASN A 42 -29.99 -6.63 29.92
N SER A 43 -28.79 -6.05 29.85
CA SER A 43 -28.33 -5.23 28.73
C SER A 43 -27.39 -6.04 27.84
N SER A 44 -27.88 -6.49 26.68
CA SER A 44 -27.12 -7.32 25.74
C SER A 44 -25.94 -6.59 25.07
N THR A 45 -25.84 -5.27 25.23
CA THR A 45 -24.87 -4.43 24.52
C THR A 45 -23.89 -3.71 25.47
N PHE A 46 -24.12 -3.77 26.78
CA PHE A 46 -23.36 -2.99 27.76
C PHE A 46 -22.49 -3.88 28.66
N HIS A 47 -21.18 -3.79 28.49
CA HIS A 47 -20.19 -4.51 29.29
C HIS A 47 -19.19 -3.52 29.89
N PRO A 48 -19.48 -2.93 31.05
CA PRO A 48 -18.64 -1.91 31.61
C PRO A 48 -17.33 -2.49 32.15
N LEU A 49 -16.26 -1.72 32.05
CA LEU A 49 -15.02 -1.99 32.77
C LEU A 49 -15.20 -1.63 34.25
N ILE A 50 -15.04 -2.59 35.17
CA ILE A 50 -15.18 -2.34 36.62
C ILE A 50 -13.80 -2.43 37.27
N LEU A 51 -13.41 -1.36 37.95
CA LEU A 51 -12.05 -1.20 38.47
C LEU A 51 -12.06 -0.89 39.97
N PRO A 52 -11.22 -1.57 40.77
CA PRO A 52 -11.07 -1.26 42.19
C PRO A 52 -10.09 -0.10 42.40
N THR A 53 -10.27 0.70 43.45
CA THR A 53 -9.18 1.59 43.92
C THR A 53 -8.18 0.87 44.81
N LEU A 54 -8.64 -0.04 45.66
CA LEU A 54 -7.81 -0.75 46.64
C LEU A 54 -8.26 -2.21 46.71
N LYS A 55 -7.32 -3.10 47.04
CA LYS A 55 -7.61 -4.50 47.27
C LYS A 55 -6.88 -4.99 48.51
N ARG A 56 -7.63 -5.61 49.42
CA ARG A 56 -7.10 -6.12 50.69
C ARG A 56 -5.91 -7.06 50.45
N LYS A 57 -4.84 -6.86 51.22
CA LYS A 57 -3.56 -7.60 51.12
C LYS A 57 -2.80 -7.38 49.80
N GLU A 58 -3.15 -6.35 49.04
CA GLU A 58 -2.39 -5.92 47.87
C GLU A 58 -1.83 -4.52 48.09
N ASP A 59 -0.80 -4.16 47.31
CA ASP A 59 -0.19 -2.84 47.38
C ASP A 59 -1.17 -1.77 46.86
N GLU A 60 -1.43 -0.76 47.70
CA GLU A 60 -2.41 0.29 47.43
C GLU A 60 -2.05 1.10 46.18
N GLN A 61 -0.78 1.48 46.03
CA GLN A 61 -0.30 2.29 44.91
C GLN A 61 -0.35 1.51 43.61
N LYS A 62 0.11 0.27 43.63
CA LYS A 62 0.07 -0.64 42.47
C LYS A 62 -1.37 -0.89 42.04
N THR A 63 -2.29 -1.12 42.97
CA THR A 63 -3.70 -1.37 42.64
C THR A 63 -4.32 -0.17 41.93
N LEU A 64 -4.17 1.02 42.52
CA LEU A 64 -4.71 2.26 41.94
C LEU A 64 -4.07 2.58 40.59
N LEU A 65 -2.74 2.48 40.46
CA LEU A 65 -2.03 2.73 39.20
C LEU A 65 -2.43 1.74 38.11
N THR A 66 -2.69 0.49 38.46
CA THR A 66 -3.18 -0.51 37.51
C THR A 66 -4.56 -0.13 36.99
N SER A 67 -5.47 0.28 37.88
CA SER A 67 -6.80 0.75 37.49
C SER A 67 -6.75 2.00 36.63
N ILE A 68 -5.87 2.97 36.95
CA ILE A 68 -5.65 4.16 36.11
C ILE A 68 -5.11 3.76 34.74
N ALA A 69 -4.16 2.81 34.67
CA ALA A 69 -3.62 2.32 33.41
C ALA A 69 -4.69 1.65 32.53
N GLN A 70 -5.65 0.97 33.14
CA GLN A 70 -6.79 0.37 32.43
C GLN A 70 -7.82 1.41 31.96
N LEU A 71 -7.99 2.53 32.69
CA LEU A 71 -8.81 3.67 32.24
C LEU A 71 -8.15 4.48 31.14
N SER A 72 -6.82 4.51 31.09
CA SER A 72 -6.10 5.42 30.23
C SER A 72 -6.11 4.98 28.76
N TYR A 73 -7.16 5.38 28.05
CA TYR A 73 -7.18 5.49 26.60
C TYR A 73 -6.67 6.87 26.12
N SER A 74 -6.73 7.89 26.98
CA SER A 74 -6.34 9.26 26.66
C SER A 74 -5.07 9.69 27.40
N PRO A 75 -4.09 10.31 26.71
CA PRO A 75 -2.88 10.85 27.31
C PRO A 75 -3.16 11.95 28.36
N ASP A 76 -4.36 12.55 28.37
CA ASP A 76 -4.69 13.63 29.29
C ASP A 76 -4.88 13.16 30.74
N VAL A 77 -5.28 11.90 30.96
CA VAL A 77 -5.38 11.31 32.30
C VAL A 77 -4.00 11.28 32.97
N TRP A 78 -2.98 10.84 32.23
CA TRP A 78 -1.60 10.78 32.72
C TRP A 78 -1.01 12.18 32.95
N LYS A 79 -1.32 13.16 32.09
CA LYS A 79 -0.92 14.56 32.31
C LYS A 79 -1.47 15.11 33.63
N HIS A 80 -2.77 14.92 33.91
CA HIS A 80 -3.37 15.38 35.16
C HIS A 80 -2.81 14.65 36.38
N PHE A 81 -2.61 13.33 36.27
CA PHE A 81 -1.99 12.54 37.34
C PHE A 81 -0.59 13.05 37.69
N LEU A 82 0.26 13.25 36.68
CA LEU A 82 1.63 13.73 36.86
C LEU A 82 1.67 15.18 37.38
N ALA A 83 0.82 16.06 36.86
CA ALA A 83 0.70 17.45 37.32
C ALA A 83 0.27 17.53 38.79
N SER A 84 -0.65 16.67 39.23
CA SER A 84 -1.16 16.67 40.61
C SER A 84 -0.12 16.25 41.66
N ARG A 85 0.91 15.50 41.24
CA ARG A 85 1.96 15.00 42.15
C ARG A 85 3.16 15.95 42.28
N CYS A 86 3.12 17.14 41.68
CA CYS A 86 4.25 18.08 41.65
C CYS A 86 5.58 17.41 41.26
N VAL A 87 5.52 16.33 40.45
CA VAL A 87 6.70 15.67 39.95
C VAL A 87 7.26 16.61 38.90
N GLN A 88 8.23 17.43 39.29
CA GLN A 88 8.98 18.19 38.31
C GLN A 88 9.59 17.18 37.34
N PRO A 89 9.42 17.36 36.02
CA PRO A 89 10.12 16.53 35.05
C PRO A 89 11.60 16.56 35.42
N CYS A 90 12.16 15.38 35.76
CA CYS A 90 13.57 15.27 36.14
C CYS A 90 14.41 15.83 34.99
N LYS A 91 15.46 16.62 35.28
CA LYS A 91 16.33 17.20 34.24
C LYS A 91 16.95 16.14 33.32
N ASP A 92 17.02 14.89 33.78
CA ASP A 92 17.54 13.75 33.03
C ASP A 92 16.52 13.14 32.04
N LEU A 93 15.35 13.76 31.83
CA LEU A 93 14.35 13.29 30.86
C LEU A 93 14.80 13.40 29.40
N GLU A 94 15.79 14.25 29.10
CA GLU A 94 16.32 14.39 27.74
C GLU A 94 16.83 13.06 27.17
N HIS A 95 17.34 12.17 28.02
CA HIS A 95 17.86 10.85 27.61
C HIS A 95 16.88 9.69 27.79
N LEU A 96 15.69 9.94 28.33
CA LEU A 96 14.72 8.87 28.65
C LEU A 96 14.09 8.27 27.39
N PHE A 97 14.08 9.04 26.30
CA PHE A 97 13.50 8.66 25.01
C PHE A 97 14.53 8.12 24.02
N ASP A 98 15.84 8.30 24.28
CA ASP A 98 16.93 7.88 23.38
C ASP A 98 16.91 6.36 23.14
N ASN A 99 16.41 5.58 24.10
CA ASN A 99 16.31 4.12 24.04
C ASN A 99 14.88 3.59 23.88
N PHE A 100 13.89 4.45 23.62
CA PHE A 100 12.53 3.99 23.44
C PHE A 100 12.36 3.36 22.06
N PRO A 101 11.79 2.14 21.95
CA PRO A 101 11.49 1.58 20.65
C PRO A 101 10.51 2.50 19.94
N LEU A 102 10.83 2.86 18.69
CA LEU A 102 9.91 3.58 17.82
C LEU A 102 8.69 2.73 17.53
N TYR A 103 7.60 3.38 17.12
CA TYR A 103 6.41 2.70 16.66
C TYR A 103 6.77 1.65 15.60
N ALA A 104 6.37 0.39 15.84
CA ALA A 104 6.61 -0.71 14.91
C ALA A 104 5.63 -0.60 13.75
N PHE A 105 6.02 0.12 12.69
CA PHE A 105 5.23 0.20 11.46
C PHE A 105 4.99 -1.20 10.89
N ASN A 106 3.76 -1.44 10.43
CA ASN A 106 3.47 -2.64 9.66
C ASN A 106 4.09 -2.50 8.27
N LEU A 107 5.12 -3.30 8.01
CA LEU A 107 5.88 -3.29 6.76
C LEU A 107 5.26 -4.17 5.67
N THR A 108 3.97 -4.50 5.77
CA THR A 108 3.25 -5.20 4.70
C THR A 108 3.34 -4.40 3.41
N SER A 109 3.81 -5.06 2.37
CA SER A 109 3.93 -4.51 1.02
C SER A 109 2.54 -4.25 0.43
N CYS A 110 2.15 -2.98 0.34
CA CYS A 110 0.90 -2.53 -0.27
C CYS A 110 1.19 -1.69 -1.51
N TRP A 111 1.85 -2.28 -2.51
CA TRP A 111 2.15 -1.62 -3.78
C TRP A 111 1.18 -2.06 -4.87
N TYR A 112 0.65 -1.11 -5.63
CA TYR A 112 -0.04 -1.36 -6.88
C TYR A 112 0.86 -0.87 -8.02
N GLU A 113 1.51 -1.80 -8.71
CA GLU A 113 2.37 -1.50 -9.87
C GLU A 113 1.60 -1.81 -11.16
N SER A 114 1.56 -0.84 -12.08
CA SER A 114 0.95 -1.04 -13.41
C SER A 114 1.86 -1.86 -14.31
N LYS A 115 1.33 -2.46 -15.39
CA LYS A 115 2.13 -3.27 -16.33
C LYS A 115 3.20 -2.42 -17.03
N GLU A 116 2.88 -1.17 -17.31
CA GLU A 116 3.78 -0.18 -17.92
C GLU A 116 4.95 0.12 -16.97
N SER A 117 4.64 0.42 -15.69
CA SER A 117 5.65 0.64 -14.65
C SER A 117 6.55 -0.58 -14.44
N ALA A 118 5.97 -1.78 -14.49
CA ALA A 118 6.74 -3.02 -14.37
C ALA A 118 7.70 -3.23 -15.56
N LEU A 119 7.26 -2.91 -16.79
CA LEU A 119 8.11 -2.99 -17.98
C LEU A 119 9.22 -1.94 -17.97
N GLU A 120 8.92 -0.70 -17.60
CA GLU A 120 9.91 0.37 -17.44
C GLU A 120 10.97 0.00 -16.40
N ARG A 121 10.55 -0.54 -15.25
CA ARG A 121 11.47 -1.02 -14.20
C ARG A 121 12.37 -2.15 -14.69
N LEU A 122 11.85 -3.07 -15.52
CA LEU A 122 12.65 -4.15 -16.12
C LEU A 122 13.61 -3.65 -17.20
N ALA A 123 13.32 -2.51 -17.82
CA ALA A 123 14.07 -1.96 -18.93
C ALA A 123 15.34 -1.16 -18.57
N TYR A 124 15.63 -1.01 -17.27
CA TYR A 124 16.62 -0.09 -16.67
C TYR A 124 18.09 -0.21 -17.16
N ARG A 125 18.39 -1.02 -18.18
CA ARG A 125 19.75 -1.25 -18.70
C ARG A 125 19.99 -0.77 -20.13
N LEU A 126 18.97 -0.34 -20.88
CA LEU A 126 19.11 0.08 -22.28
C LEU A 126 18.15 1.24 -22.61
N PRO A 127 18.52 2.18 -23.49
CA PRO A 127 17.55 3.11 -24.05
C PRO A 127 16.46 2.31 -24.79
N LEU A 128 15.22 2.42 -24.33
CA LEU A 128 14.08 1.77 -24.96
C LEU A 128 13.68 2.54 -26.22
N HIS A 129 13.51 1.80 -27.32
CA HIS A 129 12.87 2.37 -28.49
C HIS A 129 11.35 2.43 -28.25
N PRO A 130 10.69 3.60 -28.39
CA PRO A 130 9.30 3.81 -27.98
C PRO A 130 8.34 2.74 -28.51
N LEU A 131 8.46 2.36 -29.78
CA LEU A 131 7.55 1.39 -30.39
C LEU A 131 7.96 -0.09 -30.17
N LEU A 132 9.24 -0.36 -29.93
CA LEU A 132 9.75 -1.74 -29.86
C LEU A 132 9.63 -2.33 -28.45
N GLY A 133 9.82 -1.49 -27.43
CA GLY A 133 9.72 -1.89 -26.03
C GLY A 133 10.86 -2.82 -25.59
N VAL A 134 10.54 -3.75 -24.68
CA VAL A 134 11.52 -4.54 -23.92
C VAL A 134 11.78 -5.89 -24.60
N ARG A 135 13.06 -6.20 -24.84
CA ARG A 135 13.50 -7.52 -25.31
C ARG A 135 13.21 -8.59 -24.25
N GLN A 136 12.53 -9.64 -24.65
CA GLN A 136 12.24 -10.80 -23.81
C GLN A 136 13.35 -11.85 -23.96
N TRP A 137 13.57 -12.62 -22.89
CA TRP A 137 14.41 -13.80 -22.96
C TRP A 137 13.65 -14.92 -23.69
N THR A 138 14.26 -15.54 -24.69
CA THR A 138 13.63 -16.59 -25.51
C THR A 138 14.70 -17.60 -25.94
N HIS A 139 14.27 -18.83 -26.25
CA HIS A 139 15.14 -19.90 -26.74
C HIS A 139 15.72 -19.60 -28.13
N HIS A 140 16.83 -20.28 -28.45
CA HIS A 140 17.84 -19.96 -29.48
C HIS A 140 17.38 -19.65 -30.92
N THR A 141 16.10 -19.81 -31.26
CA THR A 141 15.59 -19.70 -32.65
C THR A 141 14.80 -18.42 -32.94
N SER A 142 14.42 -17.63 -31.92
CA SER A 142 13.75 -16.36 -32.15
C SER A 142 14.04 -15.34 -31.06
N VAL A 143 13.93 -14.06 -31.43
CA VAL A 143 14.05 -12.94 -30.50
C VAL A 143 12.73 -12.19 -30.48
N ILE A 144 12.21 -11.95 -29.28
CA ILE A 144 10.91 -11.34 -29.05
C ILE A 144 11.08 -10.03 -28.30
N TRP A 145 10.34 -9.02 -28.71
CA TRP A 145 10.15 -7.78 -27.98
C TRP A 145 8.68 -7.57 -27.67
N LYS A 146 8.42 -6.98 -26.51
CA LYS A 146 7.09 -6.61 -26.07
C LYS A 146 7.03 -5.12 -25.83
N SER A 147 6.07 -4.47 -26.48
CA SER A 147 5.74 -3.07 -26.28
C SER A 147 4.28 -2.92 -25.84
N LEU A 148 4.01 -1.89 -25.07
CA LEU A 148 2.67 -1.49 -24.65
C LEU A 148 2.39 -0.09 -25.20
N ILE A 149 1.45 0.00 -26.13
CA ILE A 149 1.04 1.27 -26.75
C ILE A 149 -0.19 1.77 -26.00
N ASN A 150 -0.07 2.95 -25.40
CA ASN A 150 -1.18 3.65 -24.75
C ASN A 150 -1.23 5.10 -25.24
N LEU A 151 -2.29 5.45 -25.98
CA LEU A 151 -2.43 6.79 -26.57
C LEU A 151 -2.55 7.92 -25.54
N ASN A 152 -2.86 7.61 -24.27
CA ASN A 152 -2.89 8.62 -23.21
C ASN A 152 -1.48 9.03 -22.74
N LEU A 153 -0.44 8.29 -23.10
CA LEU A 153 0.93 8.64 -22.75
C LEU A 153 1.50 9.64 -23.78
N PRO A 154 2.25 10.66 -23.33
CA PRO A 154 2.79 11.70 -24.23
C PRO A 154 3.73 11.13 -25.29
N GLU A 155 4.39 10.01 -25.00
CA GLU A 155 5.29 9.31 -25.93
C GLU A 155 4.58 8.67 -27.13
N TYR A 156 3.28 8.38 -27.05
CA TYR A 156 2.49 7.80 -28.15
C TYR A 156 1.44 8.76 -28.72
N ALA A 157 1.34 9.99 -28.16
CA ALA A 157 0.31 10.95 -28.54
C ALA A 157 0.31 11.26 -30.06
N TYR A 158 1.48 11.20 -30.72
CA TYR A 158 1.58 11.42 -32.17
C TYR A 158 0.87 10.35 -33.01
N LEU A 159 0.69 9.12 -32.49
CA LEU A 159 -0.02 8.05 -33.19
C LEU A 159 -1.51 8.35 -33.36
N SER A 160 -2.09 9.17 -32.48
CA SER A 160 -3.50 9.61 -32.57
C SER A 160 -3.79 10.39 -33.87
N GLN A 161 -2.76 10.96 -34.51
CA GLN A 161 -2.91 11.75 -35.73
C GLN A 161 -3.01 10.90 -37.00
N HIS A 162 -2.62 9.61 -36.95
CA HIS A 162 -2.76 8.71 -38.10
C HIS A 162 -4.16 8.08 -38.15
N LYS A 163 -5.13 8.92 -38.54
CA LYS A 163 -6.55 8.56 -38.57
C LYS A 163 -7.02 8.29 -40.01
N MET A 164 -7.69 7.16 -40.23
CA MET A 164 -8.43 6.89 -41.46
C MET A 164 -9.92 6.84 -41.12
N GLN A 165 -10.68 7.77 -41.69
CA GLN A 165 -12.09 7.99 -41.34
C GLN A 165 -12.24 8.27 -39.83
N ASP A 166 -12.95 7.40 -39.10
CA ASP A 166 -13.18 7.52 -37.67
C ASP A 166 -12.28 6.63 -36.79
N SER A 167 -11.39 5.84 -37.40
CA SER A 167 -10.50 4.93 -36.67
C SER A 167 -9.05 5.41 -36.68
N ILE A 168 -8.42 5.42 -35.51
CA ILE A 168 -6.98 5.60 -35.38
C ILE A 168 -6.33 4.28 -35.76
N LEU A 169 -5.49 4.28 -36.80
CA LEU A 169 -4.79 3.09 -37.25
C LEU A 169 -3.31 3.25 -36.97
N PHE A 170 -2.66 2.20 -36.50
CA PHE A 170 -1.21 2.20 -36.41
C PHE A 170 -0.60 2.32 -37.81
N PRO A 171 0.32 3.26 -38.05
CA PRO A 171 0.87 3.49 -39.37
C PRO A 171 1.70 2.30 -39.85
N ALA A 172 1.61 2.00 -41.15
CA ALA A 172 2.40 0.93 -41.77
C ALA A 172 3.92 1.15 -41.58
N SER A 173 4.37 2.42 -41.62
CA SER A 173 5.74 2.82 -41.33
C SER A 173 6.16 2.54 -39.88
N GLY A 174 5.21 2.53 -38.93
CA GLY A 174 5.47 2.17 -37.54
C GLY A 174 5.94 0.72 -37.40
N PHE A 175 5.36 -0.21 -38.15
CA PHE A 175 5.81 -1.60 -38.16
C PHE A 175 7.23 -1.74 -38.73
N LEU A 176 7.55 -0.95 -39.77
CA LEU A 176 8.89 -0.92 -40.35
C LEU A 176 9.91 -0.34 -39.36
N GLU A 177 9.57 0.71 -38.62
CA GLU A 177 10.44 1.26 -37.58
C GLU A 177 10.69 0.26 -36.46
N MET A 178 9.67 -0.47 -36.02
CA MET A 178 9.82 -1.54 -35.03
C MET A 178 10.78 -2.63 -35.52
N ALA A 179 10.61 -3.10 -36.77
CA ALA A 179 11.50 -4.08 -37.37
C ALA A 179 12.93 -3.55 -37.50
N LEU A 180 13.10 -2.29 -37.89
CA LEU A 180 14.40 -1.64 -38.06
C LEU A 180 15.12 -1.48 -36.71
N ALA A 181 14.41 -1.02 -35.68
CA ALA A 181 14.92 -0.92 -34.32
C ALA A 181 15.34 -2.29 -33.77
N ALA A 182 14.57 -3.35 -34.05
CA ALA A 182 14.90 -4.71 -33.65
C ALA A 182 16.17 -5.22 -34.34
N CYS A 183 16.28 -5.00 -35.66
CA CYS A 183 17.48 -5.32 -36.44
C CYS A 183 18.72 -4.58 -35.90
N ARG A 184 18.61 -3.29 -35.57
CA ARG A 184 19.71 -2.50 -34.98
C ARG A 184 20.17 -3.02 -33.62
N GLN A 185 19.30 -3.62 -32.82
CA GLN A 185 19.68 -4.25 -31.55
C GLN A 185 20.36 -5.62 -31.72
N LEU A 186 20.17 -6.29 -32.87
CA LEU A 186 20.77 -7.59 -33.16
C LEU A 186 22.06 -7.49 -33.96
N LEU A 187 22.15 -6.53 -34.88
CA LEU A 187 23.32 -6.35 -35.72
C LEU A 187 24.42 -5.62 -34.94
N PRO A 188 25.68 -6.09 -35.02
CA PRO A 188 26.79 -5.40 -34.38
C PRO A 188 27.02 -4.03 -35.02
N VAL A 189 27.15 -2.99 -34.19
CA VAL A 189 27.62 -1.67 -34.65
C VAL A 189 29.10 -1.80 -34.97
N VAL A 190 29.47 -1.62 -36.24
CA VAL A 190 30.87 -1.55 -36.67
C VAL A 190 31.45 -0.27 -36.08
N LYS A 191 32.51 -0.39 -35.26
CA LYS A 191 33.07 0.73 -34.50
C LYS A 191 33.82 1.77 -35.33
N ASP A 192 34.16 1.45 -36.59
CA ASP A 192 35.10 2.24 -37.40
C ASP A 192 34.42 3.12 -38.48
N GLU A 193 33.11 3.00 -38.67
CA GLU A 193 32.32 3.93 -39.50
C GLU A 193 31.14 4.43 -38.68
N GLU A 194 30.90 5.75 -38.63
CA GLU A 194 29.75 6.38 -37.96
C GLU A 194 28.37 5.94 -38.53
N THR A 195 28.36 5.02 -39.50
CA THR A 195 27.18 4.53 -40.21
C THR A 195 26.94 3.06 -39.87
N SER A 196 25.85 2.77 -39.17
CA SER A 196 25.31 1.40 -39.06
C SER A 196 25.06 0.82 -40.45
N PRO A 197 25.22 -0.51 -40.66
CA PRO A 197 24.99 -1.10 -41.97
C PRO A 197 23.57 -0.78 -42.48
N PRO A 198 23.40 -0.48 -43.79
CA PRO A 198 22.08 -0.21 -44.35
C PRO A 198 21.20 -1.46 -44.21
N ILE A 199 20.01 -1.28 -43.64
CA ILE A 199 19.01 -2.34 -43.50
C ILE A 199 18.00 -2.15 -44.63
N ALA A 200 17.80 -3.19 -45.43
CA ALA A 200 16.78 -3.23 -46.48
C ALA A 200 15.70 -4.25 -46.09
N PHE A 201 14.44 -3.92 -46.42
CA PHE A 201 13.32 -4.83 -46.27
C PHE A 201 12.85 -5.26 -47.65
N GLU A 202 12.70 -6.56 -47.86
CA GLU A 202 12.17 -7.13 -49.10
C GLU A 202 10.87 -7.89 -48.79
N GLN A 203 9.98 -7.97 -49.79
CA GLN A 203 8.75 -8.76 -49.71
C GLN A 203 7.86 -8.44 -48.49
N ILE A 204 7.72 -7.15 -48.17
CA ILE A 204 6.88 -6.69 -47.05
C ILE A 204 5.40 -6.90 -47.38
N GLU A 205 4.69 -7.58 -46.50
CA GLU A 205 3.25 -7.77 -46.57
C GLU A 205 2.57 -7.28 -45.28
N PHE A 206 1.54 -6.42 -45.43
CA PHE A 206 0.70 -5.98 -44.32
C PHE A 206 -0.61 -6.74 -44.33
N ILE A 207 -0.71 -7.75 -43.45
CA ILE A 207 -1.86 -8.67 -43.42
C ILE A 207 -3.13 -7.99 -42.85
N LYS A 208 -2.97 -7.17 -41.81
CA LYS A 208 -4.08 -6.53 -41.11
C LYS A 208 -3.67 -5.18 -40.54
N ALA A 209 -4.55 -4.18 -40.67
CA ALA A 209 -4.40 -2.91 -39.97
C ALA A 209 -4.65 -3.08 -38.46
N LEU A 210 -3.79 -2.50 -37.64
CA LEU A 210 -3.96 -2.45 -36.19
C LEU A 210 -4.72 -1.18 -35.82
N ALA A 211 -5.96 -1.32 -35.35
CA ALA A 211 -6.72 -0.19 -34.83
C ALA A 211 -6.29 0.11 -33.39
N LEU A 212 -6.07 1.40 -33.09
CA LEU A 212 -5.74 1.89 -31.77
C LEU A 212 -6.98 2.55 -31.13
N SER A 213 -7.09 2.42 -29.82
CA SER A 213 -8.15 3.03 -29.02
C SER A 213 -7.53 3.91 -27.94
N GLU A 214 -8.15 5.06 -27.65
CA GLU A 214 -7.70 5.97 -26.59
C GLU A 214 -7.94 5.39 -25.19
N HIS A 215 -8.82 4.40 -25.06
CA HIS A 215 -9.21 3.85 -23.76
C HIS A 215 -8.61 2.47 -23.49
N GLU A 216 -7.81 1.94 -24.42
CA GLU A 216 -7.24 0.60 -24.30
C GLU A 216 -5.72 0.61 -24.39
N LEU A 217 -5.12 -0.25 -23.59
CA LEU A 217 -3.73 -0.60 -23.66
C LEU A 217 -3.54 -1.71 -24.68
N ILE A 218 -2.70 -1.48 -25.70
CA ILE A 218 -2.47 -2.46 -26.75
C ILE A 218 -1.07 -3.04 -26.60
N GLU A 219 -0.99 -4.35 -26.37
CA GLU A 219 0.27 -5.09 -26.38
C GLU A 219 0.65 -5.45 -27.82
N VAL A 220 1.84 -5.01 -28.24
CA VAL A 220 2.42 -5.34 -29.54
C VAL A 220 3.66 -6.20 -29.34
N ILE A 221 3.68 -7.35 -30.02
CA ILE A 221 4.79 -8.30 -29.97
C ILE A 221 5.53 -8.22 -31.29
N THR A 222 6.83 -7.90 -31.25
CA THR A 222 7.72 -7.99 -32.41
C THR A 222 8.55 -9.24 -32.27
N GLN A 223 8.59 -10.07 -33.31
CA GLN A 223 9.38 -11.29 -33.33
C GLN A 223 10.24 -11.34 -34.58
N ILE A 224 11.54 -11.57 -34.40
CA ILE A 224 12.46 -11.93 -35.47
C ILE A 224 12.75 -13.43 -35.33
N VAL A 225 12.43 -14.19 -36.38
CA VAL A 225 12.76 -15.61 -36.50
C VAL A 225 13.97 -15.72 -37.42
N MET A 226 15.06 -16.30 -36.93
CA MET A 226 16.23 -16.53 -37.76
C MET A 226 16.16 -17.95 -38.34
N PRO A 227 16.32 -18.13 -39.66
CA PRO A 227 16.39 -19.47 -40.24
C PRO A 227 17.66 -20.18 -39.72
N MET A 228 17.53 -21.47 -39.36
CA MET A 228 18.64 -22.27 -38.80
C MET A 228 19.81 -22.53 -39.79
N HIS A 229 19.74 -22.07 -41.05
CA HIS A 229 20.61 -22.56 -42.12
C HIS A 229 21.69 -21.58 -42.65
N GLU A 230 21.86 -20.38 -42.11
CA GLU A 230 22.78 -19.38 -42.69
C GLU A 230 23.90 -18.90 -41.74
N TRP A 231 24.49 -19.82 -40.96
CA TRP A 231 25.68 -19.53 -40.13
C TRP A 231 26.80 -20.61 -40.24
N LEU A 232 26.88 -21.33 -41.35
CA LEU A 232 28.07 -22.11 -41.74
C LEU A 232 28.66 -21.51 -43.01
#